data_AF-A0A917CZW3-F1
#
_entry.id   AF-A0A917CZW3-F1
#
_cell.length_a   1.000
_cell.length_b   1.000
_cell.length_c   1.000
_cell.angle_alpha   90.00
_cell.angle_beta   90.00
_cell.angle_gamma   90.00
#
_symmetry.space_group_name_H-M   'P 1'
#
loop_
_entity.id
_entity.type
_entity.pdbx_description
1 polymer ?
#
loop_
_entity_poly.entity_id
_entity_poly.type
_entity_poly.pdbx_seq_one_letter_code
_entity_poly.pdbx_strand_id
1 'polypeptide(L)' 'MTAAEPVRLPTVRVYRDSIGEWRWQRRATNGRILSDSGEGYKNRADCINGMRAANGYNGYQLTTGEQ' A
#
# COMPACT_ATOMS: atom_id res chain seq x y z
N MET A 1 13.39 -30.72 0.15
CA MET A 1 12.15 -29.94 0.35
C MET A 1 12.54 -28.68 1.09
N THR A 2 12.76 -27.57 0.38
CA THR A 2 13.04 -26.27 1.01
C THR A 2 11.89 -25.36 0.64
N ALA A 3 10.97 -25.12 1.58
CA ALA A 3 9.98 -24.07 1.41
C ALA A 3 10.76 -22.74 1.34
N ALA A 4 10.73 -22.08 0.19
CA ALA A 4 11.33 -20.76 0.03
C ALA A 4 10.79 -19.85 1.13
N GLU A 5 11.67 -19.25 1.92
CA GLU A 5 11.27 -18.26 2.91
C GLU A 5 10.46 -17.18 2.18
N PRO A 6 9.21 -16.89 2.59
CA PRO A 6 8.42 -15.90 1.90
C PRO A 6 9.20 -14.60 1.96
N VAL A 7 9.57 -14.06 0.79
CA VAL A 7 10.25 -12.78 0.71
C VAL A 7 9.38 -11.79 1.48
N ARG A 8 9.88 -11.33 2.62
CA ARG A 8 9.20 -10.39 3.50
C ARG A 8 9.27 -9.03 2.84
N LEU A 9 8.44 -8.84 1.81
CA LEU A 9 8.27 -7.58 1.11
C LEU A 9 7.34 -6.66 1.90
N PRO A 10 7.61 -5.35 1.91
CA PRO A 10 6.70 -4.38 2.49
C PRO A 10 5.32 -4.47 1.83
N THR A 11 4.28 -4.31 2.63
CA THR A 11 2.89 -4.39 2.18
C THR A 11 2.33 -2.98 2.06
N VAL A 12 1.74 -2.67 0.91
CA VAL A 12 1.03 -1.42 0.68
C VAL A 12 -0.45 -1.70 0.67
N ARG A 13 -1.17 -1.11 1.62
CA ARG A 13 -2.61 -1.26 1.76
C ARG A 13 -3.31 -0.03 1.20
N VAL A 14 -4.17 -0.23 0.21
CA VAL A 14 -5.07 0.80 -0.32
C VAL A 14 -6.46 0.54 0.24
N TYR A 15 -7.07 1.57 0.83
CA TYR A 15 -8.39 1.50 1.45
C TYR A 15 -9.16 2.80 1.23
N ARG A 16 -10.48 2.73 1.35
CA ARG A 16 -11.37 3.89 1.31
C ARG A 16 -11.75 4.28 2.73
N ASP A 17 -11.63 5.55 3.05
CA ASP A 17 -12.02 6.14 4.33
C ASP A 17 -13.55 6.35 4.38
N SER A 18 -14.09 6.60 5.58
CA SER A 18 -15.52 6.80 5.82
C SER A 18 -16.10 8.00 5.06
N ILE A 19 -15.27 8.99 4.76
CA ILE A 19 -15.63 10.17 3.95
C ILE A 19 -15.58 9.90 2.44
N GLY A 20 -15.33 8.65 2.03
CA GLY A 20 -15.31 8.23 0.64
C GLY A 20 -14.01 8.53 -0.11
N GLU A 21 -12.97 8.97 0.59
CA GLU A 21 -11.64 9.23 0.04
C GLU A 21 -10.76 7.98 0.06
N TRP A 22 -9.95 7.80 -0.97
CA TRP A 22 -8.97 6.74 -1.10
C TRP A 22 -7.66 7.15 -0.45
N ARG A 23 -7.13 6.27 0.38
CA ARG A 23 -5.82 6.42 1.03
C ARG A 23 -5.02 5.14 0.87
N TRP A 24 -3.71 5.31 0.85
CA TRP A 24 -2.76 4.20 0.82
C TRP A 24 -1.79 4.31 1.99
N GLN A 25 -1.34 3.18 2.50
CA GLN A 25 -0.35 3.12 3.56
C GLN A 25 0.60 1.96 3.32
N ARG A 26 1.91 2.25 3.31
CA ARG A 26 2.97 1.25 3.23
C ARG A 26 3.46 0.89 4.61
N ARG A 27 3.42 -0.41 4.90
CA ARG A 27 3.98 -1.01 6.10
C ARG A 27 5.18 -1.87 5.73
N ALA A 28 6.26 -1.70 6.47
CA ALA A 28 7.37 -2.63 6.45
C ALA A 28 6.93 -3.97 7.05
N THR A 29 7.72 -5.00 6.77
CA THR A 29 7.50 -6.36 7.32
C THR A 29 7.76 -6.48 8.81
N ASN A 30 8.38 -5.46 9.40
CA ASN A 30 8.50 -5.29 10.84
C ASN A 30 7.28 -4.58 11.48
N GLY A 31 6.24 -4.27 10.69
CA GLY A 31 5.01 -3.61 11.15
C GLY A 31 5.07 -2.08 11.24
N ARG A 32 6.23 -1.46 10.98
CA ARG A 32 6.38 0.00 10.97
C ARG A 32 5.77 0.59 9.70
N ILE A 33 5.14 1.75 9.82
CA ILE A 33 4.69 2.53 8.67
C ILE A 33 5.93 3.16 8.04
N LEU A 34 6.15 2.87 6.75
CA LEU A 34 7.25 3.44 5.98
C LEU A 34 6.82 4.76 5.32
N SER A 35 5.62 4.76 4.75
CA SER A 35 5.06 5.91 4.04
C SER A 35 3.55 5.79 3.99
N ASP A 36 2.87 6.92 3.91
CA ASP A 36 1.42 7.00 3.77
C ASP A 36 1.02 8.09 2.78
N SER A 37 -0.21 7.97 2.31
CA SER A 37 -0.92 8.95 1.51
C SER A 37 -1.32 10.11 2.41
N GLY A 38 -0.43 11.08 2.61
CA GLY A 38 -0.74 12.28 3.41
C GLY A 38 -1.99 13.04 2.91
N GLU A 39 -2.44 12.78 1.69
CA GLU A 39 -3.64 13.34 1.07
C GLU A 39 -4.68 12.26 0.74
N GLY A 40 -5.96 12.61 0.86
CA GLY A 40 -7.10 11.78 0.44
C GLY A 40 -7.40 11.96 -1.05
N TYR A 41 -7.47 10.86 -1.79
CA TYR A 41 -7.77 10.88 -3.22
C TYR A 41 -9.25 10.61 -3.48
N LYS A 42 -9.87 11.30 -4.45
CA LYS A 42 -11.27 10.99 -4.83
C LYS A 42 -11.41 9.70 -5.62
N ASN A 43 -10.39 9.36 -6.40
CA ASN A 43 -10.39 8.18 -7.26
C ASN A 43 -9.37 7.14 -6.79
N ARG A 44 -9.72 5.86 -6.90
CA ARG A 44 -8.81 4.74 -6.64
C ARG A 44 -7.62 4.76 -7.58
N ALA A 45 -7.83 5.12 -8.86
CA ALA A 45 -6.78 5.16 -9.86
C ALA A 45 -5.69 6.20 -9.52
N ASP A 46 -6.10 7.42 -9.17
CA ASP A 46 -5.19 8.48 -8.73
C ASP A 46 -4.43 8.07 -7.46
N CYS A 47 -5.11 7.44 -6.50
CA CYS A 47 -4.50 6.90 -5.30
C CYS A 47 -3.42 5.86 -5.62
N ILE A 48 -3.71 4.91 -6.51
CA ILE A 48 -2.74 3.90 -6.96
C ILE A 48 -1.58 4.55 -7.71
N ASN A 49 -1.82 5.58 -8.50
CA ASN A 49 -0.77 6.27 -9.24
C ASN A 49 0.17 7.02 -8.28
N GLY A 50 -0.36 7.76 -7.31
CA GLY A 50 0.42 8.42 -6.26
C GLY A 50 1.19 7.41 -5.40
N MET A 51 0.54 6.30 -5.06
CA MET A 51 1.17 5.18 -4.34
C MET A 51 2.34 4.56 -5.12
N ARG A 52 2.18 4.35 -6.43
CA ARG A 52 3.25 3.86 -7.32
C ARG A 52 4.38 4.88 -7.44
N ALA A 53 4.06 6.16 -7.55
CA ALA A 53 5.05 7.23 -7.60
C ALA A 53 5.87 7.30 -6.30
N ALA A 54 5.22 7.20 -5.14
CA ALA A 54 5.88 7.25 -3.83
C ALA A 54 6.72 6.00 -3.53
N ASN A 55 6.30 4.82 -4.00
CA ASN A 55 6.98 3.55 -3.70
C ASN A 55 7.92 3.05 -4.79
N GLY A 56 7.86 3.63 -5.99
CA GLY A 56 8.57 3.16 -7.18
C GLY A 56 8.10 1.77 -7.63
N TYR A 57 8.81 1.15 -8.57
CA TYR A 57 8.62 -0.27 -8.94
C TYR A 57 9.30 -1.23 -7.95
N ASN A 58 9.56 -0.77 -6.72
CA ASN A 58 10.33 -1.52 -5.74
C ASN A 58 9.45 -2.63 -5.15
N GLY A 59 9.91 -3.87 -5.12
CA GLY A 59 9.06 -5.03 -4.76
C GLY A 59 8.23 -4.82 -3.48
N TYR A 60 6.91 -4.67 -3.62
CA TYR A 60 5.94 -4.61 -2.52
C TYR A 60 4.74 -5.50 -2.83
N GLN A 61 4.06 -5.93 -1.77
CA GLN A 61 2.76 -6.56 -1.90
C GLN A 61 1.68 -5.48 -1.85
N LEU A 62 0.88 -5.37 -2.92
CA LEU A 62 -0.30 -4.50 -2.92
C LEU A 62 -1.49 -5.27 -2.35
N THR A 63 -2.09 -4.75 -1.28
CA THR A 63 -3.35 -5.25 -0.74
C THR A 63 -4.42 -4.18 -0.89
N THR A 64 -5.55 -4.54 -1.50
CA THR A 64 -6.71 -3.66 -1.52
C THR A 64 -7.66 -4.15 -0.45
N GLY A 65 -7.95 -3.31 0.54
CA GLY A 65 -9.04 -3.58 1.48
C GLY A 65 -10.30 -2.94 0.94
N GLU A 66 -11.08 -3.70 0.18
CA GLU A 66 -12.52 -3.43 0.09
C GLU A 66 -13.11 -3.84 1.44
N GLN A 67 -13.70 -2.87 2.16
CA GLN A 67 -14.67 -3.17 3.22
C GLN A 67 -16.04 -3.27 2.56
#